data_AF-A0A938FNK9-F1
#
_entry.id   AF-A0A938FNK9-F1
#
_cell.length_a   1.000
_cell.length_b   1.000
_cell.length_c   1.000
_cell.angle_alpha   90.00
_cell.angle_beta   90.00
_cell.angle_gamma   90.00
#
_symmetry.space_group_name_H-M   'P 1'
#
loop_
_entity.id
_entity.type
_entity.pdbx_description
1 polymer ?
#
loop_
_entity_poly.entity_id
_entity_poly.type
_entity_poly.pdbx_seq_one_letter_code
_entity_poly.pdbx_strand_id
1 'polypeptide(L)'
;MSPRRKPAKGRKNSVRPERDIATSHETIEEHEEGIYRVRRITGSSSTKPYRCPGCDQLIRTATPHTVAWIEGDVESRRHWHTPCWNKRDKRKPNIERTRNAPRY
;
A
#
# COMPACT_ATOMS: atom_id res chain seq x y z
N MET A 1 -29.06 42.32 -11.56
CA MET A 1 -28.12 41.26 -12.03
C MET A 1 -27.59 40.54 -10.81
N SER A 2 -28.07 39.32 -10.54
CA SER A 2 -27.78 38.58 -9.31
C SER A 2 -26.57 37.64 -9.47
N PRO A 3 -25.59 37.60 -8.53
CA PRO A 3 -24.47 36.68 -8.64
C PRO A 3 -24.88 35.23 -8.31
N ARG A 4 -24.57 34.33 -9.23
CA ARG A 4 -24.85 32.88 -9.17
C ARG A 4 -23.90 32.19 -8.17
N ARG A 5 -24.35 31.95 -6.94
CA ARG A 5 -23.61 31.11 -5.95
C ARG A 5 -23.61 29.65 -6.39
N LYS A 6 -22.43 29.00 -6.40
CA LYS A 6 -22.28 27.56 -6.64
C LYS A 6 -22.58 26.75 -5.36
N PRO A 7 -23.25 25.60 -5.43
CA PRO A 7 -23.50 24.76 -4.25
C PRO A 7 -22.27 23.91 -3.88
N ALA A 8 -21.92 23.89 -2.59
CA ALA A 8 -20.88 23.05 -2.02
C ALA A 8 -21.36 21.60 -1.90
N LYS A 9 -20.66 20.67 -2.55
CA LYS A 9 -21.03 19.25 -2.60
C LYS A 9 -20.61 18.52 -1.32
N GLY A 10 -21.57 18.39 -0.41
CA GLY A 10 -21.80 17.25 0.50
C GLY A 10 -20.60 16.62 1.22
N ARG A 11 -20.36 17.05 2.46
CA ARG A 11 -19.69 16.21 3.48
C ARG A 11 -20.63 15.05 3.82
N LYS A 12 -20.31 13.85 3.33
CA LYS A 12 -20.96 12.62 3.81
C LYS A 12 -20.34 12.28 5.16
N ASN A 13 -21.04 12.60 6.24
CA ASN A 13 -20.78 12.06 7.57
C ASN A 13 -21.12 10.56 7.54
N SER A 14 -20.17 9.73 7.14
CA SER A 14 -20.20 8.31 7.47
C SER A 14 -19.76 8.17 8.92
N VAL A 15 -20.72 7.77 9.76
CA VAL A 15 -20.59 7.35 11.15
C VAL A 15 -19.20 6.76 11.39
N ARG A 16 -18.40 7.44 12.23
CA ARG A 16 -17.08 6.97 12.65
C ARG A 16 -17.35 5.97 13.77
N PRO A 17 -17.19 4.64 13.58
CA PRO A 17 -17.19 3.76 14.74
C PRO A 17 -16.00 4.18 15.58
N GLU A 18 -16.28 4.46 16.84
CA GLU A 18 -15.31 4.63 17.92
C GLU A 18 -14.47 3.36 17.95
N ARG A 19 -13.32 3.39 17.28
CA ARG A 19 -12.45 2.23 17.11
C ARG A 19 -11.19 2.52 17.91
N ASP A 20 -10.97 1.71 18.92
CA ASP A 20 -9.85 1.72 19.85
C ASP A 20 -8.56 2.22 19.20
N ILE A 21 -8.04 3.32 19.74
CA ILE A 21 -7.00 4.19 19.20
C ILE A 21 -5.59 3.53 19.18
N ALA A 22 -5.47 2.21 19.37
CA ALA A 22 -4.15 1.57 19.49
C ALA A 22 -3.85 0.37 18.55
N THR A 23 -4.83 -0.42 18.08
CA THR A 23 -4.50 -1.77 17.55
C THR A 23 -5.46 -2.28 16.45
N SER A 24 -5.74 -1.49 15.40
CA SER A 24 -6.44 -2.07 14.21
C SER A 24 -6.11 -1.34 12.90
N HIS A 25 -4.82 -1.19 12.59
CA HIS A 25 -4.40 -0.88 11.21
C HIS A 25 -4.26 -2.13 10.33
N GLU A 26 -4.65 -3.30 10.85
CA GLU A 26 -4.68 -4.58 10.14
C GLU A 26 -6.07 -4.82 9.51
N THR A 27 -6.10 -5.36 8.32
CA THR A 27 -7.31 -5.74 7.58
C THR A 27 -7.01 -7.03 6.82
N ILE A 28 -7.99 -7.92 6.73
CA ILE A 28 -7.89 -9.14 5.93
C ILE A 28 -8.46 -8.83 4.55
N GLU A 29 -7.71 -9.15 3.50
CA GLU A 29 -8.15 -8.99 2.11
C GLU A 29 -7.95 -10.31 1.34
N GLU A 30 -9.00 -10.76 0.67
CA GLU A 30 -8.96 -11.95 -0.19
C GLU A 30 -8.51 -11.57 -1.61
N HIS A 31 -7.51 -12.27 -2.13
CA HIS A 31 -6.91 -12.00 -3.44
C HIS A 31 -6.66 -13.31 -4.21
N GLU A 32 -6.31 -13.22 -5.50
CA GLU A 32 -6.14 -14.40 -6.40
C GLU A 32 -5.13 -15.43 -5.87
N GLU A 33 -4.08 -14.97 -5.19
CA GLU A 33 -3.04 -15.84 -4.62
C GLU A 33 -3.40 -16.41 -3.23
N GLY A 34 -4.45 -15.89 -2.58
CA GLY A 34 -4.88 -16.32 -1.26
C GLY A 34 -5.39 -15.19 -0.37
N ILE A 35 -5.61 -15.52 0.91
CA ILE A 35 -6.05 -14.57 1.93
C ILE A 35 -4.83 -13.84 2.48
N TYR A 36 -4.82 -12.51 2.37
CA TYR A 36 -3.75 -11.66 2.85
C TYR A 36 -4.17 -10.90 4.10
N ARG A 37 -3.26 -10.82 5.07
CA ARG A 37 -3.32 -9.85 6.16
C ARG A 37 -2.53 -8.62 5.77
N VAL A 38 -3.18 -7.47 5.84
CA VAL A 38 -2.69 -6.19 5.35
C VAL A 38 -2.66 -5.20 6.49
N ARG A 39 -1.47 -4.71 6.84
CA ARG A 39 -1.26 -3.71 7.89
C ARG A 39 -0.74 -2.40 7.30
N ARG A 40 -1.43 -1.29 7.59
CA ARG A 40 -0.94 0.06 7.23
C ARG A 40 0.06 0.56 8.26
N ILE A 41 1.24 0.98 7.79
CA ILE A 41 2.32 1.53 8.60
C ILE A 41 2.37 3.04 8.37
N THR A 42 2.36 3.79 9.47
CA THR A 42 2.57 5.24 9.44
C THR A 42 4.04 5.56 9.21
N GLY A 43 4.33 6.74 8.66
CA GLY A 43 5.70 7.17 8.42
C GLY A 43 6.56 7.08 9.68
N SER A 44 6.08 7.61 10.81
CA SER A 44 6.79 7.63 12.09
C SER A 44 7.23 6.25 12.59
N SER A 45 6.50 5.18 12.26
CA SER A 45 6.85 3.80 12.64
C SER A 45 7.84 3.14 11.68
N SER A 46 8.15 3.77 10.54
CA SER A 46 9.10 3.28 9.53
C SER A 46 10.53 3.73 9.86
N THR A 47 11.23 2.92 10.65
CA THR A 47 12.61 3.22 11.10
C THR A 47 13.69 2.67 10.19
N LYS A 48 13.34 1.77 9.24
CA LYS A 48 14.28 1.11 8.33
C LYS A 48 13.80 1.22 6.87
N PRO A 49 14.72 1.35 5.90
CA PRO A 49 14.36 1.26 4.50
C PRO A 49 14.05 -0.20 4.12
N TYR A 50 13.03 -0.40 3.29
CA TYR A 50 12.61 -1.73 2.81
C TYR A 50 12.48 -1.73 1.29
N ARG A 51 12.64 -2.90 0.65
CA ARG A 51 12.50 -3.03 -0.80
C ARG A 51 11.08 -3.45 -1.17
N CYS A 52 10.45 -2.69 -2.07
CA CYS A 52 9.07 -2.92 -2.50
C CYS A 52 8.99 -3.97 -3.62
N PRO A 53 8.30 -5.11 -3.46
CA PRO A 53 8.24 -6.15 -4.49
C PRO A 53 7.59 -5.68 -5.80
N GLY A 54 6.59 -4.80 -5.76
CA GLY A 54 5.86 -4.38 -6.97
C GLY A 54 6.58 -3.39 -7.89
N CYS A 55 7.66 -2.75 -7.43
CA CYS A 55 8.42 -1.79 -8.24
C CYS A 55 9.93 -1.88 -8.06
N ASP A 56 10.40 -2.77 -7.18
CA ASP A 56 11.78 -2.95 -6.78
C ASP A 56 12.48 -1.76 -6.11
N GLN A 57 11.76 -0.65 -5.89
CA GLN A 57 12.31 0.55 -5.28
C GLN A 57 12.33 0.48 -3.75
N LEU A 58 13.26 1.22 -3.16
CA LEU A 58 13.37 1.37 -1.72
C LEU A 58 12.27 2.30 -1.18
N ILE A 59 11.49 1.77 -0.23
CA ILE A 59 10.65 2.53 0.67
C ILE A 59 11.59 3.17 1.68
N ARG A 60 11.65 4.50 1.70
CA ARG A 60 12.51 5.24 2.62
C ARG A 60 11.98 5.14 4.06
N THR A 61 12.87 5.40 5.01
CA THR A 61 12.46 5.66 6.40
C THR A 61 11.46 6.81 6.45
N ALA A 62 10.67 6.88 7.52
CA ALA A 62 9.61 7.88 7.70
C ALA A 62 8.51 7.88 6.61
N THR A 63 8.49 6.91 5.68
CA THR A 63 7.51 6.85 4.58
C THR A 63 6.34 5.95 4.95
N PRO A 64 5.07 6.44 4.89
CA PRO A 64 3.90 5.60 5.07
C PRO A 64 3.81 4.51 3.99
N HIS A 65 3.57 3.28 4.39
CA HIS A 65 3.56 2.13 3.48
C HIS A 65 2.69 1.00 4.03
N THR A 66 2.50 -0.06 3.24
CA THR A 66 1.66 -1.21 3.58
C THR A 66 2.53 -2.44 3.78
N VAL A 67 2.29 -3.19 4.85
CA VAL A 67 2.88 -4.51 5.07
C VAL A 67 1.82 -5.55 4.80
N ALA A 68 2.12 -6.53 3.96
CA ALA A 68 1.19 -7.61 3.63
C ALA A 68 1.88 -8.97 3.70
N TRP A 69 1.14 -9.98 4.18
CA TRP A 69 1.58 -11.37 4.28
C TRP A 69 0.38 -12.31 4.13
N ILE A 70 0.64 -13.57 3.79
CA ILE A 70 -0.41 -14.60 3.69
C ILE A 70 -0.91 -14.96 5.09
N GLU A 71 -2.22 -15.16 5.24
CA GLU A 71 -2.78 -15.60 6.50
C GLU A 71 -2.16 -16.94 6.96
N GLY A 72 -1.66 -16.98 8.20
CA GLY A 72 -0.94 -18.13 8.76
C GLY A 72 0.57 -18.10 8.54
N ASP A 73 1.08 -17.23 7.65
CA ASP A 73 2.50 -17.07 7.38
C ASP A 73 2.97 -15.65 7.66
N VAL A 74 3.22 -15.37 8.94
CA VAL A 74 3.66 -14.04 9.42
C VAL A 74 5.12 -13.77 9.02
N GLU A 75 5.91 -14.79 8.67
CA GLU A 75 7.32 -14.60 8.32
C GLU A 75 7.46 -14.04 6.89
N SER A 76 6.51 -14.32 5.99
CA SER A 76 6.48 -13.76 4.64
C SER A 76 6.03 -12.29 4.53
N ARG A 77 6.10 -11.51 5.63
CA ARG A 77 5.83 -10.07 5.66
C ARG A 77 6.65 -9.31 4.63
N ARG A 78 5.96 -8.78 3.62
CA ARG A 78 6.53 -7.93 2.58
C ARG A 78 6.05 -6.49 2.73
N HIS A 79 6.97 -5.56 2.46
CA HIS A 79 6.72 -4.13 2.58
C HIS A 79 6.47 -3.56 1.19
N TRP A 80 5.33 -2.90 1.00
CA TRP A 80 4.88 -2.36 -0.27
C TRP A 80 4.60 -0.88 -0.13
N HIS A 81 4.91 -0.08 -1.16
CA HIS A 81 4.29 1.24 -1.26
C HIS A 81 2.76 1.07 -1.33
N THR A 82 2.00 1.98 -0.69
CA THR A 82 0.53 2.00 -0.78
C THR A 82 -0.01 1.89 -2.22
N PRO A 83 0.49 2.68 -3.21
CA PRO A 83 0.05 2.55 -4.60
C PRO A 83 0.49 1.24 -5.27
N CYS A 84 1.58 0.62 -4.81
CA CYS A 84 2.04 -0.66 -5.32
C CYS A 84 1.17 -1.81 -4.81
N TRP A 85 0.77 -1.79 -3.54
CA TRP A 85 -0.18 -2.77 -2.99
C TRP A 85 -1.53 -2.73 -3.71
N ASN A 86 -2.10 -1.53 -3.87
CA ASN A 86 -3.40 -1.34 -4.54
C ASN A 86 -3.41 -1.79 -6.01
N LYS A 87 -2.24 -1.90 -6.64
CA LYS A 87 -2.08 -2.33 -8.03
C LYS A 87 -1.14 -3.53 -8.16
N ARG A 88 -1.02 -4.36 -7.11
CA ARG A 88 0.00 -5.42 -7.04
C ARG A 88 -0.09 -6.41 -8.20
N ASP A 89 -1.31 -6.75 -8.64
CA ASP A 89 -1.52 -7.68 -9.76
C ASP A 89 -0.99 -7.11 -11.09
N LYS A 90 -0.97 -5.77 -11.21
CA LYS A 90 -0.49 -5.03 -12.40
C LYS A 90 0.92 -4.47 -12.24
N ARG A 91 1.53 -4.54 -11.06
CA ARG A 91 2.82 -3.93 -10.73
C ARG A 91 3.83 -5.03 -10.50
N LYS A 92 4.73 -5.21 -11.46
CA LYS A 92 5.88 -6.09 -11.36
C LYS A 92 7.16 -5.26 -11.51
N PRO A 93 8.27 -5.67 -10.86
CA PRO A 93 9.55 -5.00 -11.02
C PRO A 93 9.90 -5.00 -12.50
N ASN A 94 10.32 -3.85 -13.04
CA ASN A 94 10.77 -3.78 -14.42
C ASN A 94 12.13 -4.47 -14.48
N ILE A 95 12.12 -5.76 -14.82
CA ILE A 95 13.34 -6.52 -15.07
C ILE A 95 13.89 -5.97 -16.40
N GLU A 96 14.70 -4.92 -16.33
CA GLU A 96 15.51 -4.50 -17.46
C GLU A 96 16.53 -5.61 -17.72
N ARG A 97 16.11 -6.63 -18.50
CA ARG A 97 17.05 -7.51 -19.18
C ARG A 97 17.97 -6.59 -19.95
N THR A 98 19.26 -6.66 -19.63
CA THR A 98 20.32 -5.90 -20.26
C THR A 98 20.05 -5.82 -21.76
N ARG A 99 19.64 -4.65 -22.26
CA ARG A 99 19.40 -4.43 -23.70
C ARG A 99 20.69 -4.53 -24.53
N ASN A 100 21.81 -4.93 -23.90
CA ASN A 100 23.17 -4.97 -24.43
C ASN A 100 23.88 -6.33 -24.19
N ALA A 101 23.16 -7.45 -24.05
CA ALA A 101 23.82 -8.75 -24.11
C ALA A 101 24.29 -8.99 -25.57
N PRO A 102 25.60 -9.13 -25.83
CA PRO A 102 26.09 -9.37 -27.19
C PRO A 102 25.52 -10.69 -27.70
N ARG A 103 24.95 -10.66 -28.91
CA ARG A 103 24.61 -11.87 -29.66
C ARG A 103 25.91 -12.43 -30.22
N TYR A 104 26.43 -13.48 -29.60
CA TYR A 104 27.28 -14.45 -30.28
C TYR A 104 26.50 -15.75 -30.39
#